data_AF-A0A6F9E0S2-F1
#
_entry.id   AF-A0A6F9E0S2-F1
#
_cell.length_a   1.000
_cell.length_b   1.000
_cell.length_c   1.000
_cell.angle_alpha   90.00
_cell.angle_beta   90.00
_cell.angle_gamma   90.00
#
_symmetry.space_group_name_H-M   'P 1'
#
loop_
_entity.id
_entity.type
_entity.pdbx_description
1 polymer ?
#
loop_
_entity_poly.entity_id
_entity_poly.type
_entity_poly.pdbx_seq_one_letter_code
_entity_poly.pdbx_strand_id
1 'polypeptide(L)'
;MTLRNPESIHPWTLPNRKSSYRNSEEERADRQTAVEAQLPVWRALLPGLMEKFSRIADPRRPGSIRHKLTVLLTFGLFMFIFQYASRRRANRELTRPTFWEHFREIFPEVETIPHMDTVQRILERINPGELEEVMTATVKRLLRSGRLKALLVEKQYVIAIDGTQKASRGALDLGGFASSARGE
;
A
#
# COMPACT_ATOMS: atom_id res chain seq x y z
N MET A 1 -15.72 -4.88 18.30
CA MET A 1 -14.53 -5.45 17.65
C MET A 1 -13.31 -4.79 18.27
N THR A 2 -12.93 -5.28 19.45
CA THR A 2 -11.74 -4.83 20.18
C THR A 2 -10.53 -5.21 19.33
N LEU A 3 -9.74 -4.21 18.91
CA LEU A 3 -8.41 -4.44 18.34
C LEU A 3 -7.61 -5.16 19.44
N ARG A 4 -7.57 -6.49 19.38
CA ARG A 4 -6.70 -7.29 20.23
C ARG A 4 -5.28 -6.93 19.82
N ASN A 5 -4.60 -6.25 20.73
CA ASN A 5 -3.18 -6.00 20.78
C ASN A 5 -2.64 -4.80 19.94
N PRO A 6 -2.67 -3.57 20.50
CA PRO A 6 -1.99 -2.41 19.91
C PRO A 6 -0.46 -2.54 19.82
N GLU A 7 0.18 -3.55 20.44
CA GLU A 7 1.64 -3.76 20.34
C GLU A 7 2.11 -4.30 18.97
N SER A 8 1.17 -4.70 18.11
CA SER A 8 1.47 -5.34 16.81
C SER A 8 1.57 -4.36 15.62
N ILE A 9 1.38 -3.06 15.85
CA ILE A 9 1.24 -2.09 14.75
C ILE A 9 2.61 -1.69 14.14
N HIS A 10 3.72 -1.85 14.88
CA HIS A 10 5.07 -1.62 14.34
C HIS A 10 6.04 -2.75 14.70
N PRO A 11 6.89 -3.23 13.77
CA PRO A 11 7.88 -4.27 14.05
C PRO A 11 8.91 -3.88 15.13
N TRP A 12 9.04 -2.58 15.41
CA TRP A 12 9.91 -2.03 16.45
C TRP A 12 9.30 -2.03 17.86
N THR A 13 7.99 -2.27 18.01
CA THR A 13 7.31 -2.40 19.31
C THR A 13 7.16 -3.85 19.77
N LEU A 14 7.72 -4.81 19.02
CA LEU A 14 7.65 -6.21 19.41
C LEU A 14 8.52 -6.45 20.66
N PRO A 15 7.98 -7.07 21.71
CA PRO A 15 8.76 -7.40 22.90
C PRO A 15 9.89 -8.37 22.53
N ASN A 16 11.10 -8.08 23.00
CA ASN A 16 12.26 -8.96 22.83
C ASN A 16 12.11 -10.22 23.71
N ARG A 17 11.36 -11.22 23.23
CA ARG A 17 11.13 -12.50 23.91
C ARG A 17 11.08 -13.66 22.93
N LYS A 18 11.30 -14.88 23.43
CA LYS A 18 11.11 -16.11 22.65
C LYS A 18 9.63 -16.32 22.31
N SER A 19 9.38 -17.09 21.25
CA SER A 19 8.03 -17.51 20.85
C SER A 19 7.28 -18.13 22.03
N SER A 20 6.01 -17.73 22.20
CA SER A 20 5.13 -18.33 23.21
C SER A 20 4.44 -19.60 22.73
N TYR A 21 4.49 -19.92 21.43
CA TYR A 21 3.86 -21.12 20.89
C TYR A 21 4.58 -22.38 21.37
N ARG A 22 3.81 -23.38 21.79
CA ARG A 22 4.32 -24.65 22.29
C ARG A 22 4.66 -25.62 21.17
N ASN A 23 3.93 -25.54 20.05
CA ASN A 23 4.11 -26.41 18.90
C ASN A 23 3.66 -25.73 17.59
N SER A 24 3.95 -26.37 16.46
CA SER A 24 3.62 -25.84 15.13
C SER A 24 2.12 -25.77 14.83
N GLU A 25 1.29 -26.57 15.51
CA GLU A 25 -0.16 -26.57 15.30
C GLU A 25 -0.80 -25.35 15.94
N GLU A 26 -0.40 -25.02 17.16
CA GLU A 26 -0.81 -23.80 17.87
C GLU A 26 -0.43 -22.55 17.07
N GLU A 27 0.80 -22.49 16.55
CA GLU A 27 1.26 -21.38 15.71
C GLU A 27 0.43 -21.28 14.42
N ARG A 28 0.13 -22.40 13.75
CA ARG A 28 -0.70 -22.41 12.53
C ARG A 28 -2.12 -21.94 12.82
N ALA A 29 -2.72 -22.39 13.92
CA ALA A 29 -4.08 -22.02 14.31
C ALA A 29 -4.20 -20.52 14.63
N ASP A 30 -3.22 -19.96 15.35
CA ASP A 30 -3.21 -18.53 15.67
C ASP A 30 -2.99 -17.67 14.42
N ARG A 31 -2.06 -18.08 13.52
CA ARG A 31 -1.87 -17.44 12.22
C ARG A 31 -3.14 -17.48 11.37
N GLN A 32 -3.82 -18.62 11.32
CA GLN A 32 -5.08 -18.77 10.59
C GLN A 32 -6.16 -17.84 11.17
N THR A 33 -6.32 -17.81 12.48
CA THR A 33 -7.28 -16.93 13.17
C THR A 33 -7.00 -15.45 12.87
N ALA A 34 -5.71 -15.07 12.85
CA ALA A 34 -5.30 -13.71 12.52
C ALA A 34 -5.64 -13.33 11.07
N VAL A 35 -5.44 -14.24 10.10
CA VAL A 35 -5.82 -14.04 8.70
C VAL A 35 -7.34 -13.95 8.56
N GLU A 36 -8.08 -14.88 9.16
CA GLU A 36 -9.55 -14.93 9.12
C GLU A 36 -10.17 -13.64 9.67
N ALA A 37 -9.62 -13.08 10.75
CA ALA A 37 -10.07 -11.82 11.32
C ALA A 37 -9.91 -10.62 10.35
N GLN A 38 -8.95 -10.69 9.42
CA GLN A 38 -8.72 -9.65 8.42
C GLN A 38 -9.63 -9.80 7.19
N LEU A 39 -10.05 -11.03 6.84
CA LEU A 39 -10.83 -11.30 5.61
C LEU A 39 -12.09 -10.42 5.45
N PRO A 40 -12.92 -10.17 6.48
CA PRO A 40 -14.08 -9.30 6.35
C PRO A 40 -13.70 -7.86 6.00
N VAL A 41 -12.55 -7.37 6.50
CA VAL A 41 -12.05 -6.03 6.21
C VAL A 41 -11.64 -5.94 4.74
N TRP A 42 -10.88 -6.92 4.25
CA TRP A 42 -10.49 -7.01 2.84
C TRP A 42 -11.70 -7.08 1.91
N ARG A 43 -12.66 -7.96 2.19
CA ARG A 43 -13.90 -8.09 1.42
C ARG A 43 -14.75 -6.82 1.43
N ALA A 44 -14.74 -6.06 2.53
CA ALA A 44 -15.50 -4.81 2.62
C ALA A 44 -14.81 -3.60 1.96
N LEU A 45 -13.46 -3.55 1.96
CA LEU A 45 -12.72 -2.38 1.50
C LEU A 45 -12.17 -2.52 0.07
N LEU A 46 -11.71 -3.72 -0.31
CA LEU A 46 -10.98 -3.91 -1.55
C LEU A 46 -11.85 -3.75 -2.81
N PRO A 47 -13.08 -4.28 -2.89
CA PRO A 47 -13.91 -4.09 -4.09
C PRO A 47 -14.10 -2.61 -4.43
N GLY A 48 -14.43 -1.80 -3.42
CA GLY A 48 -14.57 -0.34 -3.58
C GLY A 48 -13.25 0.40 -3.77
N LEU A 49 -12.09 -0.23 -3.57
CA LEU A 49 -10.78 0.30 -3.95
C LEU A 49 -10.44 -0.07 -5.39
N MET A 50 -10.69 -1.31 -5.80
CA MET A 50 -10.49 -1.77 -7.18
C MET A 50 -11.39 -1.03 -8.17
N GLU A 51 -12.63 -0.71 -7.78
CA GLU A 51 -13.52 0.17 -8.56
C GLU A 51 -12.96 1.58 -8.73
N LYS A 52 -12.20 2.10 -7.75
CA LYS A 52 -11.52 3.39 -7.88
C LYS A 52 -10.32 3.28 -8.81
N PHE A 53 -9.54 2.22 -8.69
CA PHE A 53 -8.43 1.93 -9.60
C PHE A 53 -8.89 1.75 -11.04
N SER A 54 -10.09 1.23 -11.29
CA SER A 54 -10.59 1.05 -12.67
C SER A 54 -10.91 2.37 -13.38
N ARG A 55 -10.98 3.49 -12.65
CA ARG A 55 -11.22 4.83 -13.22
C ARG A 55 -9.93 5.51 -13.67
N ILE A 56 -8.77 4.99 -13.26
CA ILE A 56 -7.46 5.49 -13.68
C ILE A 56 -7.23 5.06 -15.13
N ALA A 57 -6.78 6.00 -15.97
CA ALA A 57 -6.50 5.70 -17.37
C ALA A 57 -5.30 4.76 -17.49
N ASP A 58 -5.39 3.72 -18.33
CA ASP A 58 -4.27 2.82 -18.56
C ASP A 58 -3.27 3.45 -19.53
N PRO A 59 -2.02 3.75 -19.10
CA PRO A 59 -1.04 4.42 -19.96
C PRO A 59 -0.42 3.46 -21.00
N ARG A 60 -0.76 2.16 -20.98
CA ARG A 60 -0.20 1.16 -21.89
C ARG A 60 -0.88 1.20 -23.26
N ARG A 61 -0.16 0.69 -24.26
CA ARG A 61 -0.73 0.43 -25.58
C ARG A 61 -1.71 -0.76 -25.47
N PRO A 62 -2.93 -0.69 -26.04
CA PRO A 62 -3.94 -1.75 -25.90
C PRO A 62 -3.42 -3.18 -26.20
N GLY A 63 -2.62 -3.35 -27.27
CA GLY A 63 -2.06 -4.65 -27.65
C GLY A 63 -1.00 -5.24 -26.71
N SER A 64 -0.57 -4.48 -25.69
CA SER A 64 0.41 -4.93 -24.68
C SER A 64 -0.21 -5.32 -23.33
N ILE A 65 -1.54 -5.22 -23.21
CA ILE A 65 -2.25 -5.44 -21.95
C ILE A 65 -2.50 -6.94 -21.75
N ARG A 66 -1.71 -7.56 -20.87
CA ARG A 66 -1.93 -8.95 -20.40
C ARG A 66 -2.76 -9.04 -19.12
N HIS A 67 -2.72 -7.99 -18.30
CA HIS A 67 -3.43 -7.89 -17.03
C HIS A 67 -4.11 -6.52 -16.95
N LYS A 68 -5.33 -6.48 -16.41
CA LYS A 68 -6.07 -5.24 -16.14
C LYS A 68 -5.24 -4.31 -15.24
N LEU A 69 -5.38 -2.99 -15.44
CA LEU A 69 -4.67 -2.00 -14.64
C LEU A 69 -4.97 -2.15 -13.14
N THR A 70 -6.22 -2.43 -12.80
CA THR A 70 -6.67 -2.70 -11.42
C THR A 70 -5.86 -3.79 -10.74
N VAL A 71 -5.58 -4.89 -11.44
CA VAL A 71 -4.77 -6.00 -10.92
C VAL A 71 -3.34 -5.53 -10.66
N LEU A 72 -2.74 -4.77 -11.57
CA LEU A 72 -1.38 -4.26 -11.39
C LEU A 72 -1.28 -3.30 -10.19
N LEU A 73 -2.26 -2.41 -10.03
CA LEU A 73 -2.31 -1.49 -8.90
C LEU A 73 -2.54 -2.22 -7.56
N THR A 74 -3.36 -3.26 -7.55
CA THR A 74 -3.55 -4.12 -6.37
C THR A 74 -2.24 -4.82 -5.97
N PHE A 75 -1.46 -5.32 -6.94
CA PHE A 75 -0.14 -5.91 -6.65
C PHE A 75 0.90 -4.85 -6.21
N GLY A 76 0.82 -3.63 -6.73
CA GLY A 76 1.59 -2.50 -6.22
C GLY A 76 1.25 -2.18 -4.75
N LEU A 77 -0.04 -2.22 -4.40
CA LEU A 77 -0.50 -2.06 -3.02
C LEU A 77 0.00 -3.19 -2.12
N PHE A 78 0.02 -4.44 -2.57
CA PHE A 78 0.57 -5.55 -1.79
C PHE A 78 2.05 -5.43 -1.52
N MET A 79 2.83 -4.93 -2.49
CA MET A 79 4.24 -4.63 -2.25
C MET A 79 4.41 -3.64 -1.10
N PHE A 80 3.55 -2.62 -1.02
CA PHE A 80 3.52 -1.67 0.08
C PHE A 80 3.03 -2.29 1.40
N ILE A 81 1.88 -2.95 1.42
CA ILE A 81 1.28 -3.50 2.64
C ILE A 81 2.16 -4.59 3.26
N PHE A 82 2.74 -5.47 2.44
CA PHE A 82 3.63 -6.54 2.90
C PHE A 82 5.08 -6.10 3.05
N GLN A 83 5.37 -4.80 2.83
CA GLN A 83 6.69 -4.20 3.04
C GLN A 83 7.81 -4.94 2.29
N TYR A 84 7.55 -5.34 1.04
CA TYR A 84 8.56 -6.01 0.23
C TYR A 84 9.57 -5.00 -0.33
N ALA A 85 10.77 -5.00 0.25
CA ALA A 85 11.87 -4.10 -0.15
C ALA A 85 12.43 -4.32 -1.57
N SER A 86 11.97 -5.34 -2.33
CA SER A 86 12.39 -5.51 -3.72
C SER A 86 11.36 -6.24 -4.58
N ARG A 87 11.37 -5.94 -5.87
CA ARG A 87 10.58 -6.63 -6.92
C ARG A 87 10.87 -8.12 -6.98
N ARG A 88 12.14 -8.52 -6.83
CA ARG A 88 12.55 -9.93 -6.83
C ARG A 88 11.94 -10.70 -5.66
N ARG A 89 11.96 -10.12 -4.46
CA ARG A 89 11.31 -10.70 -3.29
C ARG A 89 9.80 -10.77 -3.50
N ALA A 90 9.17 -9.66 -3.91
CA ALA A 90 7.74 -9.62 -4.16
C ALA A 90 7.30 -10.66 -5.21
N ASN A 91 8.01 -10.80 -6.33
CA ASN A 91 7.76 -11.88 -7.29
C ASN A 91 7.80 -13.25 -6.61
N ARG A 92 8.91 -13.60 -5.94
CA ARG A 92 9.08 -14.91 -5.32
C ARG A 92 8.00 -15.22 -4.27
N GLU A 93 7.58 -14.24 -3.48
CA GLU A 93 6.61 -14.44 -2.40
C GLU A 93 5.16 -14.42 -2.91
N LEU A 94 4.81 -13.48 -3.78
CA LEU A 94 3.44 -13.30 -4.30
C LEU A 94 3.07 -14.26 -5.43
N THR A 95 4.04 -14.98 -6.02
CA THR A 95 3.78 -16.02 -7.03
C THR A 95 3.84 -17.44 -6.46
N ARG A 96 3.93 -17.62 -5.13
CA ARG A 96 3.92 -18.96 -4.54
C ARG A 96 2.55 -19.63 -4.79
N PRO A 97 2.50 -20.94 -5.11
CA PRO A 97 1.24 -21.64 -5.32
C PRO A 97 0.27 -21.49 -4.14
N THR A 98 0.76 -21.67 -2.92
CA THR A 98 -0.04 -21.50 -1.69
C THR A 98 -0.60 -20.09 -1.56
N PHE A 99 0.21 -19.06 -1.83
CA PHE A 99 -0.27 -17.68 -1.82
C PHE A 99 -1.38 -17.50 -2.86
N TRP A 100 -1.19 -18.03 -4.07
CA TRP A 100 -2.14 -17.91 -5.16
C TRP A 100 -3.48 -18.60 -4.86
N GLU A 101 -3.45 -19.80 -4.29
CA GLU A 101 -4.64 -20.54 -3.86
C GLU A 101 -5.46 -19.70 -2.86
N HIS A 102 -4.84 -19.27 -1.77
CA HIS A 102 -5.50 -18.41 -0.78
C HIS A 102 -5.97 -17.09 -1.38
N PHE A 103 -5.18 -16.50 -2.27
CA PHE A 103 -5.51 -15.23 -2.89
C PHE A 103 -6.79 -15.34 -3.74
N ARG A 104 -6.96 -16.43 -4.50
CA ARG A 104 -8.17 -16.65 -5.32
C ARG A 104 -9.43 -16.92 -4.49
N GLU A 105 -9.30 -17.49 -3.30
CA GLU A 105 -10.43 -17.65 -2.36
C GLU A 105 -10.96 -16.30 -1.86
N ILE A 106 -10.08 -15.29 -1.81
CA ILE A 106 -10.42 -13.95 -1.34
C ILE A 106 -10.81 -13.05 -2.52
N PHE A 107 -10.15 -13.20 -3.66
CA PHE A 107 -10.26 -12.36 -4.86
C PHE A 107 -10.45 -13.20 -6.13
N PRO A 108 -11.61 -13.86 -6.29
CA PRO A 108 -11.87 -14.75 -7.41
C PRO A 108 -11.84 -14.02 -8.77
N GLU A 109 -12.06 -12.71 -8.79
CA GLU A 109 -12.03 -11.85 -9.98
C GLU A 109 -10.62 -11.66 -10.57
N VAL A 110 -9.57 -12.02 -9.83
CA VAL A 110 -8.19 -11.93 -10.30
C VAL A 110 -7.79 -13.28 -10.89
N GLU A 111 -7.67 -13.31 -12.22
CA GLU A 111 -7.44 -14.56 -12.95
C GLU A 111 -5.96 -14.92 -13.10
N THR A 112 -5.07 -13.95 -12.98
CA THR A 112 -3.63 -14.10 -13.26
C THR A 112 -2.76 -13.23 -12.34
N ILE A 113 -1.52 -13.66 -12.13
CA ILE A 113 -0.52 -12.94 -11.33
C ILE A 113 0.41 -12.15 -12.26
N PRO A 114 0.53 -10.83 -12.12
CA PRO A 114 1.47 -10.05 -12.91
C PRO A 114 2.91 -10.17 -12.40
N HIS A 115 3.87 -10.08 -13.32
CA HIS A 115 5.28 -9.91 -12.93
C HIS A 115 5.50 -8.50 -12.34
N MET A 116 6.28 -8.39 -11.26
CA MET A 116 6.51 -7.11 -10.57
C MET A 116 7.26 -6.07 -11.43
N ASP A 117 7.97 -6.49 -12.48
CA ASP A 117 8.52 -5.53 -13.46
C ASP A 117 7.45 -4.88 -14.33
N THR A 118 6.32 -5.55 -14.55
CA THR A 118 5.17 -4.96 -15.25
C THR A 118 4.46 -3.97 -14.34
N VAL A 119 4.34 -4.29 -13.04
CA VAL A 119 3.81 -3.36 -12.03
C VAL A 119 4.66 -2.10 -11.97
N GLN A 120 5.99 -2.23 -11.89
CA GLN A 120 6.90 -1.09 -11.86
C GLN A 120 6.78 -0.19 -13.09
N ARG A 121 6.82 -0.77 -14.30
CA ARG A 121 6.68 -0.02 -15.56
C ARG A 121 5.35 0.74 -15.65
N ILE A 122 4.31 0.24 -14.97
CA ILE A 122 3.04 0.94 -14.84
C ILE A 122 3.14 2.10 -13.85
N LEU A 123 3.68 1.85 -12.66
CA LEU A 123 3.80 2.88 -11.61
C LEU A 123 4.67 4.06 -12.06
N GLU A 124 5.68 3.83 -12.91
CA GLU A 124 6.51 4.88 -13.52
C GLU A 124 5.75 5.81 -14.47
N ARG A 125 4.57 5.38 -14.96
CA ARG A 125 3.80 6.07 -15.99
C ARG A 125 2.44 6.56 -15.52
N ILE A 126 1.98 6.09 -14.35
CA ILE A 126 0.77 6.59 -13.72
C ILE A 126 1.04 7.96 -13.12
N ASN A 127 0.09 8.89 -13.28
CA ASN A 127 0.15 10.17 -12.60
C ASN A 127 -0.04 9.96 -11.09
N PRO A 128 0.92 10.37 -10.23
CA PRO A 128 0.78 10.25 -8.77
C PRO A 128 -0.49 10.92 -8.23
N GLY A 129 -0.96 12.01 -8.87
CA GLY A 129 -2.18 12.71 -8.48
C GLY A 129 -3.43 11.83 -8.55
N GLU A 130 -3.52 10.91 -9.52
CA GLU A 130 -4.65 9.98 -9.62
C GLU A 130 -4.68 9.00 -8.44
N LEU A 131 -3.50 8.53 -8.00
CA LEU A 131 -3.39 7.67 -6.81
C LEU A 131 -3.69 8.44 -5.52
N GLU A 132 -3.26 9.70 -5.43
CA GLU A 132 -3.56 10.58 -4.31
C GLU A 132 -5.07 10.83 -4.16
N GLU A 133 -5.77 11.04 -5.28
CA GLU A 133 -7.24 11.16 -5.29
C GLU A 133 -7.93 9.88 -4.79
N VAL A 134 -7.47 8.71 -5.23
CA VAL A 134 -7.99 7.41 -4.74
C VAL A 134 -7.74 7.24 -3.24
N MET A 135 -6.55 7.59 -2.76
CA MET A 135 -6.20 7.54 -1.33
C MET A 135 -7.07 8.51 -0.52
N THR A 136 -7.17 9.76 -0.95
CA THR A 136 -7.97 10.81 -0.31
C THR A 136 -9.43 10.41 -0.21
N ALA A 137 -10.02 9.89 -1.30
CA ALA A 137 -11.38 9.41 -1.32
C ALA A 137 -11.61 8.21 -0.38
N THR A 138 -10.62 7.34 -0.24
CA THR A 138 -10.66 6.18 0.67
C THR A 138 -10.61 6.63 2.12
N VAL A 139 -9.69 7.52 2.49
CA VAL A 139 -9.58 8.10 3.85
C VAL A 139 -10.87 8.85 4.21
N LYS A 140 -11.38 9.73 3.34
CA LYS A 140 -12.66 10.44 3.56
C LYS A 140 -13.84 9.48 3.77
N ARG A 141 -13.88 8.34 3.06
CA ARG A 141 -14.91 7.31 3.27
C ARG A 141 -14.76 6.68 4.65
N LEU A 142 -13.55 6.29 5.04
CA LEU A 142 -13.27 5.67 6.34
C LEU A 142 -13.62 6.60 7.52
N LEU A 143 -13.25 7.88 7.43
CA LEU A 143 -13.62 8.91 8.41
C LEU A 143 -15.14 9.03 8.55
N ARG A 144 -15.87 9.22 7.43
CA ARG A 144 -17.33 9.36 7.44
C ARG A 144 -18.05 8.13 7.99
N SER A 145 -17.54 6.94 7.69
CA SER A 145 -18.10 5.68 8.20
C SER A 145 -17.87 5.45 9.70
N GLY A 146 -17.06 6.29 10.36
CA GLY A 146 -16.69 6.13 11.77
C GLY A 146 -15.75 4.95 12.04
N ARG A 147 -15.26 4.25 11.01
CA ARG A 147 -14.33 3.12 11.16
C ARG A 147 -13.00 3.50 11.81
N LEU A 148 -12.62 4.78 11.74
CA LEU A 148 -11.40 5.30 12.35
C LEU A 148 -11.62 5.86 13.77
N LYS A 149 -12.84 5.80 14.35
CA LYS A 149 -13.12 6.35 15.68
C LYS A 149 -12.21 5.78 16.78
N ALA A 150 -11.77 4.53 16.62
CA ALA A 150 -10.83 3.89 17.55
C ALA A 150 -9.42 4.54 17.56
N LEU A 151 -9.11 5.40 16.58
CA LEU A 151 -7.84 6.12 16.46
C LEU A 151 -7.88 7.54 17.03
N LEU A 152 -8.99 7.94 17.66
CA LEU A 152 -9.10 9.26 18.28
C LEU A 152 -8.27 9.31 19.57
N VAL A 153 -7.46 10.36 19.72
CA VAL A 153 -6.77 10.73 20.95
C VAL A 153 -7.38 12.05 21.41
N GLU A 154 -7.91 12.09 22.64
CA GLU A 154 -8.59 13.30 23.17
C GLU A 154 -9.69 13.84 22.24
N LYS A 155 -10.44 12.93 21.59
CA LYS A 155 -11.49 13.23 20.60
C LYS A 155 -10.98 13.90 19.31
N GLN A 156 -9.67 13.88 19.05
CA GLN A 156 -9.04 14.42 17.86
C GLN A 156 -8.31 13.32 17.06
N TYR A 157 -8.21 13.50 15.74
CA TYR A 157 -7.33 12.68 14.91
C TYR A 157 -5.93 13.27 14.92
N VAL A 158 -4.94 12.49 15.34
CA VAL A 158 -3.53 12.92 15.32
C VAL A 158 -2.92 12.55 13.98
N ILE A 159 -2.30 13.53 13.31
CA ILE A 159 -1.61 13.33 12.02
C ILE A 159 -0.12 13.54 12.25
N ALA A 160 0.66 12.48 12.03
CA ALA A 160 2.10 12.59 11.95
C ALA A 160 2.51 12.93 10.51
N ILE A 161 3.28 14.00 10.34
CA ILE A 161 3.84 14.40 9.04
C ILE A 161 5.33 14.09 9.09
N ASP A 162 5.72 13.04 8.36
CA ASP A 162 7.13 12.69 8.21
C ASP A 162 7.79 13.56 7.11
N GLY A 163 8.98 14.08 7.40
CA GLY A 163 9.71 15.03 6.55
C GLY A 163 10.69 14.38 5.56
N THR A 164 10.62 13.06 5.38
CA THR A 164 11.62 12.23 4.68
C THR A 164 11.86 12.56 3.20
N GLN A 165 11.15 13.52 2.60
CA GLN A 165 11.37 13.96 1.20
C GLN A 165 11.66 15.48 1.03
N LYS A 166 11.89 16.26 2.08
CA LYS A 166 12.13 17.72 1.98
C LYS A 166 13.59 18.16 1.83
N ALA A 167 14.51 17.27 1.44
CA ALA A 167 15.91 17.61 1.19
C ALA A 167 16.29 17.49 -0.29
N SER A 168 15.51 18.07 -1.21
CA SER A 168 16.09 18.51 -2.48
C SER A 168 16.71 19.88 -2.23
N ARG A 169 18.04 19.91 -2.15
CA ARG A 169 18.81 21.16 -2.19
C ARG A 169 18.54 21.74 -3.59
N GLY A 170 17.63 22.71 -3.67
CA GLY A 170 17.33 23.41 -4.91
C GLY A 170 18.63 23.80 -5.58
N ALA A 171 18.78 23.44 -6.85
CA ALA A 171 19.83 23.96 -7.70
C ALA A 171 19.89 25.46 -7.48
N LEU A 172 21.06 25.93 -7.07
CA LEU A 172 21.36 27.35 -6.99
C LEU A 172 21.01 27.94 -8.36
N ASP A 173 20.00 28.78 -8.36
CA ASP A 173 19.72 29.70 -9.46
C ASP A 173 20.86 30.73 -9.49
N LEU A 174 22.00 30.30 -10.03
CA LEU A 174 23.13 31.16 -10.40
C LEU A 174 22.90 31.60 -11.85
N GLY A 175 21.89 32.44 -12.05
CA GLY A 175 21.51 32.86 -13.39
C GLY A 175 20.61 34.08 -13.41
N GLY A 176 21.08 35.23 -12.90
CA GLY A 176 20.41 36.48 -13.27
C GLY A 176 20.53 37.69 -12.34
N PHE A 177 21.70 37.99 -11.78
CA PHE A 177 21.97 39.37 -11.33
C PHE A 177 23.42 39.73 -11.64
N ALA A 178 23.67 40.11 -12.89
CA ALA A 178 24.87 40.82 -13.28
C ALA A 178 24.47 42.20 -13.84
N SER A 179 25.09 43.23 -13.26
CA SER A 179 25.40 44.52 -13.89
C SER A 179 24.31 45.60 -13.96
N SER A 180 24.14 46.37 -12.89
CA SER A 180 23.97 47.83 -13.01
C SER A 180 24.62 48.54 -11.82
N ALA A 181 25.93 48.78 -11.92
CA ALA A 181 26.63 49.79 -11.15
C ALA A 181 27.98 50.10 -11.82
N ARG A 182 27.98 51.07 -12.74
CA ARG A 182 29.13 51.95 -12.99
C ARG A 182 28.58 53.35 -13.23
N GLY A 183 28.71 54.18 -12.20
CA GLY A 183 28.81 55.63 -12.36
C GLY A 183 30.27 55.98 -12.63
N GLU A 184 30.43 57.16 -13.23
CA GLU A 184 31.64 57.78 -13.80
C GLU A 184 31.95 57.39 -15.25
#